data_AF-A0A453J399-F1
#
_entry.id   AF-A0A453J399-F1
#
_cell.length_a   1.000
_cell.length_b   1.000
_cell.length_c   1.000
_cell.angle_alpha   90.00
_cell.angle_beta   90.00
_cell.angle_gamma   90.00
#
_symmetry.space_group_name_H-M   'P 1'
#
loop_
_entity.id
_entity.type
_entity.pdbx_description
1 polymer ?
#
loop_
_entity_poly.entity_id
_entity_poly.type
_entity_poly.pdbx_seq_one_letter_code
_entity_poly.pdbx_strand_id
1 'polypeptide(L)' 'MAAGLQVFGQPASTDVARVLTCLFEKNLEFELVRIDTFKREHKLPEFIKLR' A
#
# COMPACT_ATOMS: atom_id res chain seq x y z
N MET A 1 1.75 19.18 -8.84
CA MET A 1 1.00 17.90 -8.86
C MET A 1 0.90 17.47 -7.40
N ALA A 2 -0.29 17.51 -6.81
CA ALA A 2 -0.42 17.09 -5.41
C ALA A 2 0.06 15.63 -5.32
N ALA A 3 1.03 15.36 -4.45
CA ALA A 3 1.54 14.02 -4.26
C ALA A 3 0.45 13.20 -3.55
N GLY A 4 -0.31 12.42 -4.33
CA GLY A 4 -1.32 11.51 -3.80
C GLY A 4 -0.68 10.45 -2.91
N LEU A 5 -1.43 9.95 -1.93
CA LEU A 5 -0.97 8.87 -1.07
C LEU A 5 -0.79 7.58 -1.89
N GLN A 6 0.27 6.83 -1.64
CA GLN A 6 0.47 5.51 -2.24
C GLN A 6 0.39 4.43 -1.15
N VAL A 7 -0.42 3.41 -1.40
CA VAL A 7 -0.56 2.24 -0.55
C VAL A 7 0.06 1.06 -1.26
N PHE A 8 1.10 0.47 -0.67
CA PHE A 8 1.82 -0.65 -1.23
C PHE A 8 1.34 -1.96 -0.60
N GLY A 9 0.85 -2.90 -1.41
CA GLY A 9 0.45 -4.22 -0.92
C GLY A 9 -0.70 -4.88 -1.69
N GLN A 10 -1.22 -5.98 -1.14
CA GLN A 10 -2.35 -6.69 -1.70
C GLN A 10 -3.65 -6.30 -0.99
N PRO A 11 -4.74 -5.99 -1.71
CA PRO A 11 -6.00 -5.62 -1.07
C PRO A 11 -6.64 -6.77 -0.26
N ALA A 12 -6.23 -8.02 -0.53
CA ALA A 12 -6.64 -9.19 0.25
C ALA A 12 -5.90 -9.31 1.60
N SER A 13 -4.81 -8.58 1.81
CA SER A 13 -4.10 -8.56 3.08
C SER A 13 -4.87 -7.72 4.09
N THR A 14 -5.05 -8.22 5.31
CA THR A 14 -5.93 -7.60 6.32
C THR A 14 -5.45 -6.22 6.79
N ASP A 15 -4.14 -6.03 6.87
CA ASP A 15 -3.49 -4.77 7.18
C ASP A 15 -3.69 -3.71 6.07
N VAL A 16 -3.54 -4.12 4.81
CA VAL A 16 -3.80 -3.25 3.64
C VAL A 16 -5.28 -2.90 3.57
N ALA A 17 -6.18 -3.87 3.72
CA ALA A 17 -7.62 -3.64 3.70
C ALA A 17 -8.04 -2.61 4.74
N ARG A 18 -7.49 -2.66 5.96
CA ARG A 18 -7.74 -1.65 7.01
C ARG A 18 -7.35 -0.24 6.56
N VAL A 19 -6.16 -0.08 5.97
CA VAL A 19 -5.70 1.22 5.46
C VAL A 19 -6.63 1.73 4.37
N LEU A 20 -7.00 0.88 3.41
CA LEU A 20 -7.91 1.23 2.33
C LEU A 20 -9.28 1.68 2.86
N THR A 21 -9.86 0.95 3.81
CA THR A 21 -11.13 1.34 4.45
C THR A 21 -11.03 2.74 5.07
N CYS A 22 -9.97 3.03 5.82
CA CYS A 22 -9.78 4.35 6.41
C CYS A 22 -9.65 5.46 5.35
N LEU A 23 -8.93 5.20 4.26
CA LEU A 23 -8.77 6.19 3.18
C LEU A 23 -10.11 6.46 2.47
N PHE A 24 -10.91 5.42 2.22
CA PHE A 24 -12.26 5.57 1.69
C PHE A 24 -13.17 6.34 2.65
N GLU A 25 -13.19 6.01 3.94
CA GLU A 25 -13.98 6.72 4.96
C GLU A 25 -13.61 8.20 5.10
N LYS A 26 -12.34 8.55 4.84
CA LYS A 26 -11.84 9.92 4.85
C LYS A 26 -11.93 10.63 3.50
N ASN A 27 -12.45 9.95 2.47
CA ASN A 27 -12.58 10.47 1.11
C ASN A 27 -11.26 11.04 0.56
N LEU A 28 -10.15 10.33 0.83
CA LEU A 28 -8.81 10.70 0.39
C LEU A 28 -8.49 10.03 -0.95
N GLU A 29 -7.84 10.77 -1.84
CA GLU A 29 -7.31 10.21 -3.09
C GLU A 29 -6.02 9.44 -2.81
N PHE A 30 -5.95 8.20 -3.33
CA PHE A 30 -4.79 7.35 -3.19
C PHE A 30 -4.63 6.42 -4.39
N GLU A 31 -3.42 5.91 -4.57
CA GLU A 31 -3.08 4.85 -5.51
C GLU A 31 -2.74 3.57 -4.75
N LEU A 32 -3.35 2.44 -5.16
CA LEU A 32 -2.97 1.12 -4.68
C LEU A 32 -1.90 0.52 -5.60
N VAL A 33 -0.65 0.50 -5.12
CA VAL A 33 0.47 -0.15 -5.80
C VAL A 33 0.53 -1.61 -5.35
N ARG A 34 0.13 -2.52 -6.25
CA ARG A 34 0.09 -3.95 -5.95
C ARG A 34 1.50 -4.53 -5.84
N ILE A 35 1.75 -5.25 -4.74
CA ILE A 35 2.98 -6.02 -4.52
C ILE A 35 2.65 -7.50 -4.45
N ASP A 36 3.41 -8.34 -5.15
CA ASP A 36 3.31 -9.79 -5.05
C ASP A 36 4.06 -10.31 -3.82
N THR A 37 3.30 -10.60 -2.75
CA THR A 37 3.87 -11.13 -1.52
C THR A 37 4.32 -12.58 -1.65
N PHE A 38 3.74 -13.35 -2.59
CA PHE A 38 4.13 -14.74 -2.87
C PHE A 38 5.50 -14.82 -3.55
N LYS A 39 5.79 -13.87 -4.45
CA LYS A 39 7.13 -13.68 -5.04
C LYS A 39 8.13 -13.00 -4.10
N ARG A 40 7.73 -12.70 -2.86
CA ARG A 40 8.55 -11.98 -1.87
C ARG A 40 9.00 -10.59 -2.34
N GLU A 41 8.23 -9.92 -3.20
CA GLU A 41 8.58 -8.56 -3.66
C GLU A 41 8.66 -7.57 -2.51
N HIS A 42 7.82 -7.73 -1.48
CA HIS A 42 7.88 -6.97 -0.22
C HIS A 42 9.21 -7.12 0.56
N LYS A 43 10.12 -8.00 0.11
CA LYS A 43 11.46 -8.16 0.67
C LYS A 43 12.56 -7.50 -0.17
N LEU A 44 12.23 -6.88 -1.30
CA LEU A 44 13.22 -6.18 -2.10
C LEU A 44 13.78 -4.97 -1.31
N PRO A 45 15.06 -4.60 -1.52
CA PRO A 45 15.71 -3.51 -0.78
C PRO A 45 14.95 -2.18 -0.83
N GLU A 46 14.18 -1.93 -1.89
CA GLU A 46 13.33 -0.75 -2.05
C GLU A 46 12.16 -0.69 -1.05
N PHE A 47 11.64 -1.83 -0.59
CA PHE A 47 10.53 -1.93 0.37
C PHE A 47 10.97 -2.15 1.82
N ILE A 48 12.22 -2.57 2.07
CA ILE A 48 12.79 -2.73 3.42
C ILE A 48 13.58 -1.49 3.87
N LYS A 49 13.48 -0.35 3.17
CA LYS A 49 14.17 0.86 3.65
C LYS A 49 13.61 1.30 5.01
N LEU A 50 14.29 0.91 6.09
CA LEU A 50 14.17 1.53 7.39
C LEU A 50 14.72 2.94 7.26
N ARG A 51 13.82 3.91 7.33
CA ARG A 51 14.19 5.31 7.50
C ARG A 51 14.31 5.62 8.98
#